data_AF-A0A8S1M3V8-F1
#
_entry.id   AF-A0A8S1M3V8-F1
#
_cell.length_a   1.000
_cell.length_b   1.000
_cell.length_c   1.000
_cell.angle_alpha   90.00
_cell.angle_beta   90.00
_cell.angle_gamma   90.00
#
_symmetry.space_group_name_H-M   'P 1'
#
loop_
_entity.id
_entity.type
_entity.pdbx_description
1 polymer ?
#
loop_
_entity_poly.entity_id
_entity_poly.type
_entity_poly.pdbx_seq_one_letter_code
_entity_poly.pdbx_strand_id
1 'polypeptide(L)'
;MKQNKQQKQKKARITKNLKPIINELQQFKANEPETQLSFQELENFLQTYNKFTHSQIQECKIQDKEFQIRDVRLKVHYEEDTLFALNNQIHQNFRRGLAYINYGEGWKILRKGQKKFFDLYFEDIQGKGDEFCQKINYYNVGRAEELAKQNKQIKIYVSEKANGENCQISYCKEMQSWSISSKNKTIVIGNENDLSAQCYQSNSYTVAQMIAKQWFKELKQIKQPLDNLQNILQDHTFIGEFCGHAQLQHLIRYDDVQIRFFSIVKKNSTQTCLSPQVSQQIFQNLNLKTVKFREIIANGIQDFKMKLLQLQNEISKQNLQEMGEGSVLYFCNSENDECLSLAKLKTIEYRIIRKIREKMKNLVYKNGNIQDSLKRFIQECEQFPYFSDPEFQKAYYIELCNKLLKFGNSNYLIIFSSLMQELKEEKIYKKVFFQIKQSFLDLLDLIKQDKPFDFILNHFITMKQNVLMDVGQLEENDDDEGDLE
;
A
#
# COMPACT_ATOMS: atom_id res chain seq x y z
N MET A 1 -27.69 6.68 15.55
CA MET A 1 -27.00 7.49 16.59
C MET A 1 -26.14 6.70 17.59
N LYS A 2 -26.62 5.62 18.24
CA LYS A 2 -25.84 4.87 19.26
C LYS A 2 -24.51 4.23 18.76
N GLN A 3 -24.44 3.74 17.52
CA GLN A 3 -23.20 3.15 16.98
C GLN A 3 -22.17 4.19 16.49
N ASN A 4 -22.64 5.32 15.96
CA ASN A 4 -21.79 6.47 15.68
C ASN A 4 -21.15 7.00 16.99
N LYS A 5 -21.86 6.85 18.12
CA LYS A 5 -21.33 7.10 19.47
C LYS A 5 -20.28 6.07 19.89
N GLN A 6 -20.42 4.78 19.57
CA GLN A 6 -19.41 3.74 19.89
C GLN A 6 -18.13 3.85 19.05
N GLN A 7 -18.21 4.12 17.75
CA GLN A 7 -17.01 4.40 16.94
C GLN A 7 -16.32 5.70 17.36
N LYS A 8 -17.09 6.75 17.66
CA LYS A 8 -16.56 7.98 18.28
C LYS A 8 -15.94 7.70 19.64
N GLN A 9 -16.51 6.83 20.47
CA GLN A 9 -15.95 6.44 21.77
C GLN A 9 -14.68 5.60 21.63
N LYS A 10 -14.59 4.68 20.67
CA LYS A 10 -13.37 3.89 20.42
C LYS A 10 -12.25 4.78 19.89
N LYS A 11 -12.53 5.62 18.89
CA LYS A 11 -11.58 6.66 18.42
C LYS A 11 -11.17 7.56 19.59
N ALA A 12 -12.12 8.10 20.36
CA ALA A 12 -11.84 8.95 21.51
C ALA A 12 -11.00 8.26 22.60
N ARG A 13 -11.20 6.96 22.86
CA ARG A 13 -10.41 6.20 23.85
C ARG A 13 -8.97 6.00 23.40
N ILE A 14 -8.77 5.68 22.12
CA ILE A 14 -7.42 5.51 21.57
C ILE A 14 -6.72 6.87 21.48
N THR A 15 -7.40 7.90 20.96
CA THR A 15 -6.90 9.30 20.97
C THR A 15 -6.58 9.78 22.38
N LYS A 16 -7.35 9.40 23.42
CA LYS A 16 -7.06 9.76 24.81
C LYS A 16 -5.76 9.13 25.32
N ASN A 17 -5.51 7.86 24.99
CA ASN A 17 -4.29 7.18 25.40
C ASN A 17 -3.05 7.67 24.62
N LEU A 18 -3.25 8.12 23.38
CA LEU A 18 -2.17 8.67 22.56
C LEU A 18 -1.92 10.15 22.77
N LYS A 19 -2.87 10.91 23.33
CA LYS A 19 -2.80 12.37 23.43
C LYS A 19 -1.50 12.90 24.06
N PRO A 20 -1.00 12.37 25.20
CA PRO A 20 0.25 12.85 25.79
C PRO A 20 1.44 12.67 24.85
N ILE A 21 1.49 11.52 24.18
CA ILE A 21 2.61 11.17 23.30
C ILE A 21 2.50 11.89 21.96
N ILE A 22 1.28 12.13 21.46
CA ILE A 22 1.03 13.03 20.34
C ILE A 22 1.56 14.42 20.66
N ASN A 23 1.34 14.94 21.87
CA ASN A 23 1.86 16.24 22.27
C ASN A 23 3.40 16.25 22.32
N GLU A 24 4.03 15.19 22.86
CA GLU A 24 5.49 15.05 22.84
C GLU A 24 6.03 14.97 21.41
N LEU A 25 5.40 14.17 20.54
CA LEU A 25 5.75 14.09 19.14
C LEU A 25 5.58 15.44 18.47
N GLN A 26 4.51 16.18 18.72
CA GLN A 26 4.31 17.52 18.17
C GLN A 26 5.41 18.50 18.56
N GLN A 27 6.05 18.30 19.71
CA GLN A 27 7.19 19.12 20.15
C GLN A 27 8.52 18.67 19.54
N PHE A 28 8.65 17.40 19.14
CA PHE A 28 9.86 16.87 18.53
C PHE A 28 10.21 17.64 17.25
N LYS A 29 11.27 18.46 17.34
CA LYS A 29 11.81 19.28 16.25
C LYS A 29 10.76 20.16 15.56
N ALA A 30 9.74 20.62 16.29
CA ALA A 30 8.63 21.40 15.76
C ALA A 30 9.06 22.72 15.10
N ASN A 31 10.12 23.34 15.66
CA ASN A 31 10.65 24.62 15.23
C ASN A 31 11.92 24.50 14.38
N GLU A 32 12.36 23.27 14.08
CA GLU A 32 13.56 23.03 13.28
C GLU A 32 13.21 22.94 11.79
N PRO A 33 14.11 23.36 10.89
CA PRO A 33 13.92 23.21 9.46
C PRO A 33 13.76 21.73 9.08
N GLU A 34 13.04 21.48 7.98
CA GLU A 34 12.91 20.14 7.42
C GLU A 34 14.26 19.63 6.94
N THR A 35 14.88 18.80 7.78
CA THR A 35 16.17 18.18 7.51
C THR A 35 16.03 16.67 7.60
N GLN A 36 16.88 15.97 6.84
CA GLN A 36 16.99 14.53 6.96
C GLN A 36 17.64 14.22 8.31
N LEU A 37 16.99 13.41 9.14
CA LEU A 37 17.58 12.93 10.38
C LEU A 37 18.87 12.15 10.08
N SER A 38 19.94 12.47 10.80
CA SER A 38 21.12 11.61 10.89
C SER A 38 20.73 10.26 11.50
N PHE A 39 21.57 9.25 11.31
CA PHE A 39 21.31 7.94 11.90
C PHE A 39 21.23 7.99 13.43
N GLN A 40 22.07 8.81 14.09
CA GLN A 40 22.03 8.96 15.55
C GLN A 40 20.74 9.61 16.03
N GLU A 41 20.24 10.63 15.32
CA GLU A 41 18.95 11.26 15.66
C GLU A 41 17.79 10.29 15.43
N LEU A 42 17.85 9.50 14.36
CA LEU A 42 16.88 8.43 14.14
C LEU A 42 16.96 7.39 15.25
N GLU A 43 18.14 6.99 15.68
CA GLU A 43 18.31 6.02 16.77
C GLU A 43 17.68 6.55 18.06
N ASN A 44 17.99 7.78 18.42
CA ASN A 44 17.40 8.45 19.58
C ASN A 44 15.87 8.51 19.47
N PHE A 45 15.34 8.79 18.28
CA PHE A 45 13.90 8.76 18.02
C PHE A 45 13.31 7.35 18.20
N LEU A 46 13.92 6.32 17.61
CA LEU A 46 13.45 4.94 17.69
C LEU A 46 13.45 4.42 19.13
N GLN A 47 14.47 4.78 19.91
CA GLN A 47 14.54 4.45 21.34
C GLN A 47 13.47 5.18 22.14
N THR A 48 13.34 6.51 21.95
CA THR A 48 12.37 7.35 22.67
C THR A 48 10.93 6.95 22.35
N TYR A 49 10.64 6.63 21.10
CA TYR A 49 9.29 6.32 20.60
C TYR A 49 9.12 4.84 20.20
N ASN A 50 9.79 3.91 20.90
CA ASN A 50 9.76 2.46 20.63
C ASN A 50 8.36 1.82 20.73
N LYS A 51 7.41 2.50 21.38
CA LYS A 51 5.98 2.14 21.47
C LYS A 51 5.28 2.30 20.11
N PHE A 52 5.73 3.23 19.27
CA PHE A 52 5.11 3.54 17.97
C PHE A 52 5.99 3.17 16.79
N THR A 53 7.22 2.75 17.05
CA THR A 53 8.17 2.38 16.01
C THR A 53 8.51 0.91 16.15
N HIS A 54 8.64 0.25 15.01
CA HIS A 54 9.24 -1.07 14.90
C HIS A 54 10.50 -0.93 14.09
N SER A 55 11.55 -1.49 14.63
CA SER A 55 12.86 -1.47 14.05
C SER A 55 13.47 -2.81 14.40
N GLN A 56 13.65 -3.66 13.39
CA GLN A 56 14.30 -4.95 13.55
C GLN A 56 15.65 -4.89 12.87
N ILE A 57 16.71 -5.21 13.61
CA ILE A 57 18.03 -5.44 13.04
C ILE A 57 18.10 -6.92 12.67
N GLN A 58 18.38 -7.20 11.41
CA GLN A 58 18.61 -8.53 10.88
C GLN A 58 20.08 -8.67 10.53
N GLU A 59 20.77 -9.60 11.20
CA GLU A 59 22.12 -9.99 10.83
C GLU A 59 22.05 -10.92 9.61
N CYS A 60 22.90 -10.64 8.64
CA CYS A 60 22.95 -11.32 7.36
C CYS A 60 24.39 -11.72 7.06
N LYS A 61 24.54 -12.95 6.54
CA LYS A 61 25.78 -13.43 5.96
C LYS A 61 25.47 -13.98 4.57
N ILE A 62 26.09 -13.39 3.56
CA ILE A 62 25.93 -13.81 2.17
C ILE A 62 27.32 -13.93 1.58
N GLN A 63 27.66 -15.14 1.12
CA GLN A 63 29.02 -15.48 0.73
C GLN A 63 29.98 -15.16 1.90
N ASP A 64 31.04 -14.41 1.65
CA ASP A 64 32.03 -13.99 2.66
C ASP A 64 31.73 -12.61 3.27
N LYS A 65 30.54 -12.04 3.02
CA LYS A 65 30.17 -10.70 3.50
C LYS A 65 29.18 -10.80 4.67
N GLU A 66 29.55 -10.19 5.78
CA GLU A 66 28.70 -10.04 6.97
C GLU A 66 28.19 -8.61 7.07
N PHE A 67 26.89 -8.44 7.30
CA PHE A 67 26.25 -7.14 7.37
C PHE A 67 24.95 -7.19 8.16
N GLN A 68 24.45 -6.02 8.54
CA GLN A 68 23.20 -5.84 9.26
C GLN A 68 22.24 -5.01 8.40
N ILE A 69 21.00 -5.45 8.31
CA ILE A 69 19.89 -4.69 7.72
C ILE A 69 19.01 -4.20 8.86
N ARG A 70 18.52 -2.96 8.77
CA ARG A 70 17.53 -2.43 9.69
C ARG A 70 16.35 -1.83 8.94
N ASP A 71 15.24 -2.57 8.92
CA ASP A 71 13.95 -2.07 8.41
C ASP A 71 13.26 -1.22 9.49
N VAL A 72 12.84 -0.01 9.13
CA VAL A 72 12.21 0.95 10.04
C VAL A 72 10.76 1.21 9.62
N ARG A 73 9.82 1.07 10.56
CA ARG A 73 8.38 1.30 10.34
C ARG A 73 7.67 1.80 11.59
N LEU A 74 6.43 2.26 11.44
CA LEU A 74 5.55 2.63 12.56
C LEU A 74 4.65 1.43 12.98
N LYS A 75 4.52 1.15 14.28
CA LYS A 75 3.70 0.09 14.92
C LYS A 75 2.23 0.48 15.12
N VAL A 76 1.60 1.15 14.16
CA VAL A 76 0.34 1.86 14.48
C VAL A 76 -0.72 1.61 13.41
N HIS A 77 -1.30 0.41 13.42
CA HIS A 77 -2.25 -0.02 12.37
C HIS A 77 -3.50 0.86 12.22
N TYR A 78 -4.04 1.43 13.30
CA TYR A 78 -5.30 2.19 13.26
C TYR A 78 -5.13 3.71 13.22
N GLU A 79 -3.90 4.21 13.38
CA GLU A 79 -3.61 5.64 13.53
C GLU A 79 -2.32 6.06 12.82
N GLU A 80 -1.76 5.21 11.95
CA GLU A 80 -0.63 5.57 11.09
C GLU A 80 -0.89 6.92 10.39
N ASP A 81 -2.07 7.07 9.80
CA ASP A 81 -2.45 8.30 9.11
C ASP A 81 -2.48 9.51 10.05
N THR A 82 -2.99 9.32 11.26
CA THR A 82 -3.03 10.34 12.30
C THR A 82 -1.64 10.78 12.73
N LEU A 83 -0.71 9.84 12.93
CA LEU A 83 0.65 10.16 13.34
C LEU A 83 1.40 10.93 12.26
N PHE A 84 1.28 10.49 11.01
CA PHE A 84 1.85 11.23 9.88
C PHE A 84 1.23 12.62 9.71
N ALA A 85 -0.06 12.79 10.00
CA ALA A 85 -0.73 14.08 9.90
C ALA A 85 -0.36 15.06 11.04
N LEU A 86 0.05 14.54 12.19
CA LEU A 86 0.26 15.36 13.39
C LEU A 86 1.68 15.88 13.56
N ASN A 87 2.67 15.28 12.88
CA ASN A 87 4.05 15.74 12.95
C ASN A 87 4.75 15.68 11.57
N ASN A 88 5.18 16.86 11.12
CA ASN A 88 5.85 17.02 9.83
C ASN A 88 7.21 16.32 9.79
N GLN A 89 7.99 16.32 10.87
CA GLN A 89 9.29 15.63 10.94
C GLN A 89 9.15 14.11 10.76
N ILE A 90 8.10 13.50 11.30
CA ILE A 90 7.76 12.10 11.08
C ILE A 90 7.37 11.89 9.61
N HIS A 91 6.48 12.71 9.06
CA HIS A 91 6.08 12.63 7.65
C HIS A 91 7.26 12.73 6.68
N GLN A 92 8.22 13.60 7.00
CA GLN A 92 9.40 13.85 6.21
C GLN A 92 10.43 12.72 6.30
N ASN A 93 10.66 12.17 7.49
CA ASN A 93 11.76 11.24 7.75
C ASN A 93 11.34 9.76 7.75
N PHE A 94 10.14 9.42 8.23
CA PHE A 94 9.63 8.05 8.29
C PHE A 94 8.92 7.68 6.99
N ARG A 95 9.70 7.50 5.93
CA ARG A 95 9.19 7.05 4.64
C ARG A 95 8.68 5.62 4.70
N ARG A 96 7.67 5.29 3.88
CA ARG A 96 7.14 3.93 3.80
C ARG A 96 8.13 3.03 3.06
N GLY A 97 8.86 2.22 3.80
CA GLY A 97 9.96 1.39 3.28
C GLY A 97 11.33 2.05 3.44
N LEU A 98 11.61 2.56 4.63
CA LEU A 98 12.93 3.05 5.01
C LEU A 98 13.76 1.87 5.57
N ALA A 99 14.96 1.67 5.01
CA ALA A 99 15.89 0.68 5.54
C ALA A 99 17.33 1.19 5.53
N TYR A 100 18.10 0.72 6.50
CA TYR A 100 19.52 1.01 6.65
C TYR A 100 20.35 -0.26 6.54
N ILE A 101 21.61 -0.10 6.15
CA ILE A 101 22.62 -1.16 6.11
C ILE A 101 23.84 -0.75 6.93
N ASN A 102 24.46 -1.69 7.61
CA ASN A 102 25.77 -1.55 8.24
C ASN A 102 26.63 -2.77 7.91
N TYR A 103 27.82 -2.54 7.36
CA TYR A 103 28.79 -3.58 7.01
C TYR A 103 30.18 -3.25 7.61
N GLY A 104 30.20 -2.58 8.77
CA GLY A 104 31.41 -2.22 9.51
C GLY A 104 31.81 -0.74 9.40
N GLU A 105 31.22 0.01 8.48
CA GLU A 105 31.48 1.45 8.25
C GLU A 105 30.43 2.38 8.87
N GLY A 106 29.58 1.84 9.74
CA GLY A 106 28.40 2.54 10.25
C GLY A 106 27.19 2.43 9.33
N TRP A 107 26.10 3.10 9.73
CA TRP A 107 24.81 2.94 9.10
C TRP A 107 24.59 3.90 7.93
N LYS A 108 24.22 3.34 6.78
CA LYS A 108 23.88 4.09 5.55
C LYS A 108 22.44 3.80 5.14
N ILE A 109 21.78 4.77 4.51
CA ILE A 109 20.44 4.54 3.92
C ILE A 109 20.57 3.56 2.76
N LEU A 110 19.99 2.39 2.92
CA LEU A 110 19.99 1.35 1.90
C LEU A 110 18.91 1.64 0.85
N ARG A 111 17.70 1.96 1.31
CA ARG A 111 16.56 2.38 0.49
C ARG A 111 15.68 3.38 1.23
N LYS A 112 14.93 4.15 0.45
CA LYS A 112 13.97 5.13 0.95
C LYS A 112 12.74 5.17 0.04
N GLY A 113 11.60 4.76 0.58
CA GLY A 113 10.34 4.86 -0.15
C GLY A 113 9.74 6.27 -0.20
N GLN A 114 8.51 6.36 -0.73
CA GLN A 114 7.77 7.62 -0.81
C GLN A 114 7.32 8.12 0.58
N LYS A 115 7.02 9.43 0.67
CA LYS A 115 6.27 9.98 1.83
C LYS A 115 4.94 9.25 1.95
N LYS A 116 4.38 9.20 3.16
CA LYS A 116 2.97 8.82 3.29
C LYS A 116 2.12 9.86 2.56
N PHE A 117 1.19 9.40 1.72
CA PHE A 117 0.19 10.26 1.09
C PHE A 117 -1.21 9.66 1.26
N PHE A 118 -2.20 10.53 1.22
CA PHE A 118 -3.54 10.23 1.71
C PHE A 118 -4.58 10.31 0.61
N ASP A 119 -5.76 9.76 0.91
CA ASP A 119 -6.93 10.03 0.08
C ASP A 119 -7.23 11.55 0.15
N LEU A 120 -7.61 12.15 -0.97
CA LEU A 120 -7.95 13.57 -1.02
C LEU A 120 -9.36 13.81 -0.46
N TYR A 121 -9.50 14.72 0.50
CA TYR A 121 -10.79 15.04 1.13
C TYR A 121 -11.38 16.31 0.50
N PHE A 122 -12.38 16.16 -0.35
CA PHE A 122 -12.93 17.29 -1.10
C PHE A 122 -13.83 18.19 -0.29
N GLU A 123 -14.38 17.70 0.82
CA GLU A 123 -15.08 18.51 1.79
C GLU A 123 -14.21 19.69 2.22
N ASP A 124 -12.93 19.43 2.48
CA ASP A 124 -11.98 20.47 2.86
C ASP A 124 -11.58 21.40 1.70
N ILE A 125 -11.39 20.88 0.48
CA ILE A 125 -11.16 21.72 -0.71
C ILE A 125 -12.31 22.71 -0.93
N GLN A 126 -13.54 22.29 -0.58
CA GLN A 126 -14.77 23.09 -0.59
C GLN A 126 -15.00 23.94 0.69
N GLY A 127 -14.09 23.92 1.67
CA GLY A 127 -14.18 24.68 2.91
C GLY A 127 -15.14 24.11 3.96
N LYS A 128 -15.46 22.81 3.88
CA LYS A 128 -16.39 22.07 4.75
C LYS A 128 -15.73 20.95 5.56
N GLY A 129 -14.42 20.78 5.44
CA GLY A 129 -13.66 19.74 6.14
C GLY A 129 -13.48 20.05 7.63
N ASP A 130 -13.35 19.00 8.44
CA ASP A 130 -12.91 19.16 9.83
C ASP A 130 -11.40 19.42 9.93
N GLU A 131 -10.91 19.75 11.13
CA GLU A 131 -9.49 20.05 11.39
C GLU A 131 -8.56 18.90 10.95
N PHE A 132 -9.00 17.66 11.05
CA PHE A 132 -8.21 16.51 10.64
C PHE A 132 -8.10 16.43 9.11
N CYS A 133 -9.21 16.63 8.40
CA CYS A 133 -9.23 16.69 6.94
C CYS A 133 -8.33 17.83 6.42
N GLN A 134 -8.38 19.00 7.06
CA GLN A 134 -7.51 20.14 6.75
C GLN A 134 -6.03 19.78 6.86
N LYS A 135 -5.62 19.14 7.96
CA LYS A 135 -4.23 18.71 8.16
C LYS A 135 -3.80 17.68 7.12
N ILE A 136 -4.62 16.68 6.83
CA ILE A 136 -4.32 15.68 5.81
C ILE A 136 -4.17 16.32 4.43
N ASN A 137 -5.10 17.19 4.07
CA ASN A 137 -5.06 17.88 2.78
C ASN A 137 -3.87 18.84 2.67
N TYR A 138 -3.42 19.44 3.77
CA TYR A 138 -2.17 20.21 3.75
C TYR A 138 -0.99 19.37 3.25
N TYR A 139 -0.84 18.12 3.70
CA TYR A 139 0.21 17.22 3.19
C TYR A 139 -0.01 16.77 1.74
N ASN A 140 -1.26 16.66 1.32
CA ASN A 140 -1.60 16.24 -0.05
C ASN A 140 -1.43 17.37 -1.07
N VAL A 141 -1.90 18.59 -0.77
CA VAL A 141 -2.02 19.71 -1.72
C VAL A 141 -1.56 21.07 -1.16
N GLY A 142 -1.23 21.20 0.13
CA GLY A 142 -0.95 22.49 0.77
C GLY A 142 0.12 23.33 0.06
N ARG A 143 1.29 22.74 -0.23
CA ARG A 143 2.37 23.42 -0.99
C ARG A 143 1.92 23.83 -2.40
N ALA A 144 1.12 22.99 -3.06
CA ALA A 144 0.58 23.30 -4.38
C ALA A 144 -0.45 24.43 -4.33
N GLU A 145 -1.33 24.44 -3.32
CA GLU A 145 -2.29 25.51 -3.08
C GLU A 145 -1.61 26.84 -2.75
N GLU A 146 -0.54 26.83 -1.96
CA GLU A 146 0.25 28.02 -1.63
C GLU A 146 0.84 28.67 -2.88
N LEU A 147 1.45 27.87 -3.77
CA LEU A 147 1.96 28.38 -5.05
C LEU A 147 0.82 28.83 -5.97
N ALA A 148 -0.29 28.09 -6.04
CA ALA A 148 -1.43 28.47 -6.84
C ALA A 148 -2.09 29.79 -6.35
N LYS A 149 -2.09 30.07 -5.04
CA LYS A 149 -2.53 31.36 -4.47
C LYS A 149 -1.63 32.53 -4.90
N GLN A 150 -0.37 32.25 -5.24
CA GLN A 150 0.57 33.21 -5.83
C GLN A 150 0.41 33.32 -7.35
N ASN A 151 -0.69 32.80 -7.92
CA ASN A 151 -0.95 32.70 -9.36
C ASN A 151 0.11 31.91 -10.15
N LYS A 152 0.86 31.04 -9.48
CA LYS A 152 1.78 30.12 -10.16
C LYS A 152 1.01 28.96 -10.79
N GLN A 153 1.60 28.41 -11.84
CA GLN A 153 1.06 27.26 -12.54
C GLN A 153 1.49 25.95 -11.86
N ILE A 154 0.53 25.04 -11.67
CA ILE A 154 0.75 23.71 -11.09
C ILE A 154 0.54 22.66 -12.18
N LYS A 155 1.51 21.76 -12.33
CA LYS A 155 1.35 20.54 -13.12
C LYS A 155 0.81 19.43 -12.23
N ILE A 156 -0.26 18.79 -12.67
CA ILE A 156 -0.88 17.64 -12.01
C ILE A 156 -0.68 16.43 -12.91
N TYR A 157 0.21 15.53 -12.52
CA TYR A 157 0.32 14.24 -13.21
C TYR A 157 -0.64 13.25 -12.57
N VAL A 158 -1.51 12.67 -13.39
CA VAL A 158 -2.47 11.65 -13.00
C VAL A 158 -1.92 10.30 -13.46
N SER A 159 -1.60 9.45 -12.50
CA SER A 159 -1.08 8.10 -12.72
C SER A 159 -2.13 7.07 -12.39
N GLU A 160 -2.16 5.95 -13.13
CA GLU A 160 -2.82 4.73 -12.67
C GLU A 160 -2.33 4.40 -11.24
N LYS A 161 -3.25 4.07 -10.34
CA LYS A 161 -2.90 3.46 -9.06
C LYS A 161 -2.90 1.94 -9.23
N ALA A 162 -1.75 1.39 -9.60
CA ALA A 162 -1.56 -0.06 -9.65
C ALA A 162 -1.89 -0.70 -8.30
N ASN A 163 -2.43 -1.92 -8.34
CA ASN A 163 -3.01 -2.63 -7.21
C ASN A 163 -2.30 -3.99 -7.04
N GLY A 164 -1.04 -3.92 -6.58
CA GLY A 164 -0.19 -5.06 -6.28
C GLY A 164 0.49 -4.93 -4.92
N GLU A 165 1.66 -5.55 -4.79
CA GLU A 165 2.54 -5.40 -3.62
C GLU A 165 3.64 -4.37 -3.86
N ASN A 166 3.84 -3.48 -2.88
CA ASN A 166 4.84 -2.42 -3.02
C ASN A 166 6.24 -3.01 -3.21
N CYS A 167 6.92 -2.57 -4.26
CA CYS A 167 8.26 -2.99 -4.65
C CYS A 167 9.22 -1.79 -4.59
N GLN A 168 10.40 -2.00 -3.99
CA GLN A 168 11.44 -0.98 -3.90
C GLN A 168 12.80 -1.59 -4.26
N ILE A 169 13.49 -0.94 -5.20
CA ILE A 169 14.77 -1.40 -5.72
C ILE A 169 15.81 -0.29 -5.57
N SER A 170 16.97 -0.61 -5.00
CA SER A 170 18.15 0.24 -4.97
C SER A 170 19.42 -0.59 -5.13
N TYR A 171 20.57 0.06 -5.21
CA TYR A 171 21.87 -0.59 -5.30
C TYR A 171 22.79 -0.12 -4.19
N CYS A 172 23.57 -1.03 -3.62
CA CYS A 172 24.64 -0.75 -2.66
C CYS A 172 25.97 -1.06 -3.34
N LYS A 173 26.69 0.00 -3.72
CA LYS A 173 27.91 -0.09 -4.52
C LYS A 173 29.04 -0.79 -3.76
N GLU A 174 29.17 -0.51 -2.47
CA GLU A 174 30.20 -1.07 -1.60
C GLU A 174 30.04 -2.58 -1.45
N MET A 175 28.80 -3.06 -1.39
CA MET A 175 28.49 -4.49 -1.34
C MET A 175 28.42 -5.15 -2.72
N GLN A 176 28.40 -4.36 -3.80
CA GLN A 176 28.09 -4.80 -5.16
C GLN A 176 26.79 -5.61 -5.22
N SER A 177 25.77 -5.16 -4.48
CA SER A 177 24.53 -5.88 -4.27
C SER A 177 23.31 -5.01 -4.52
N TRP A 178 22.26 -5.64 -5.03
CA TRP A 178 20.93 -5.08 -5.12
C TRP A 178 20.26 -5.08 -3.76
N SER A 179 19.60 -4.00 -3.39
CA SER A 179 18.60 -3.98 -2.32
C SER A 179 17.23 -4.08 -2.95
N ILE A 180 16.56 -5.21 -2.72
CA ILE A 180 15.24 -5.50 -3.28
C ILE A 180 14.29 -5.68 -2.11
N SER A 181 13.10 -5.08 -2.17
CA SER A 181 12.27 -5.01 -0.98
C SER A 181 10.78 -5.00 -1.30
N SER A 182 10.03 -5.59 -0.38
CA SER A 182 8.62 -5.27 -0.20
C SER A 182 8.48 -3.95 0.59
N LYS A 183 7.25 -3.59 0.98
CA LYS A 183 7.01 -2.45 1.89
C LYS A 183 7.87 -2.52 3.16
N ASN A 184 7.94 -3.68 3.81
CA ASN A 184 8.45 -3.81 5.19
C ASN A 184 9.70 -4.69 5.33
N LYS A 185 10.11 -5.40 4.27
CA LYS A 185 11.19 -6.39 4.34
C LYS A 185 12.18 -6.16 3.22
N THR A 186 13.45 -6.04 3.59
CA THR A 186 14.55 -5.80 2.66
C THR A 186 15.45 -7.02 2.54
N ILE A 187 15.80 -7.38 1.31
CA ILE A 187 16.87 -8.35 1.01
C ILE A 187 17.99 -7.62 0.26
N VAL A 188 19.24 -8.02 0.53
CA VAL A 188 20.44 -7.46 -0.11
C VAL A 188 21.16 -8.62 -0.77
N ILE A 189 21.19 -8.67 -2.10
CA ILE A 189 21.70 -9.82 -2.85
C ILE A 189 22.47 -9.38 -4.10
N GLY A 190 23.55 -10.09 -4.42
CA GLY A 190 24.32 -9.85 -5.64
C GLY A 190 23.66 -10.49 -6.86
N ASN A 191 23.10 -11.68 -6.69
CA ASN A 191 22.44 -12.45 -7.74
C ASN A 191 21.30 -13.32 -7.19
N GLU A 192 20.60 -14.02 -8.10
CA GLU A 192 19.42 -14.83 -7.76
C GLU A 192 19.75 -16.02 -6.82
N ASN A 193 20.97 -16.57 -6.86
CA ASN A 193 21.35 -17.69 -5.99
C ASN A 193 21.43 -17.27 -4.51
N ASP A 194 21.70 -16.00 -4.22
CA ASP A 194 21.80 -15.50 -2.85
C ASP A 194 20.42 -15.53 -2.13
N LEU A 195 19.31 -15.77 -2.85
CA LEU A 195 17.98 -15.96 -2.25
C LEU A 195 17.90 -17.18 -1.33
N SER A 196 18.80 -18.17 -1.49
CA SER A 196 18.86 -19.33 -0.60
C SER A 196 19.59 -19.05 0.72
N ALA A 197 20.05 -17.82 0.97
CA ALA A 197 20.71 -17.46 2.22
C ALA A 197 19.79 -17.69 3.43
N GLN A 198 20.38 -18.19 4.53
CA GLN A 198 19.64 -18.58 5.73
C GLN A 198 18.82 -17.43 6.33
N CYS A 199 19.32 -16.20 6.29
CA CYS A 199 18.64 -15.02 6.82
C CYS A 199 17.34 -14.66 6.08
N TYR A 200 17.10 -15.24 4.89
CA TYR A 200 15.91 -14.98 4.08
C TYR A 200 14.91 -16.15 4.07
N GLN A 201 15.13 -17.21 4.84
CA GLN A 201 14.25 -18.39 4.81
C GLN A 201 12.95 -18.19 5.60
N SER A 202 12.79 -17.12 6.37
CA SER A 202 11.52 -16.86 7.06
C SER A 202 10.42 -16.42 6.09
N ASN A 203 9.18 -16.85 6.34
CA ASN A 203 8.01 -16.52 5.52
C ASN A 203 7.80 -15.01 5.35
N SER A 204 8.26 -14.19 6.29
CA SER A 204 8.16 -12.73 6.20
C SER A 204 8.90 -12.15 4.98
N TYR A 205 9.88 -12.86 4.41
CA TYR A 205 10.60 -12.45 3.19
C TYR A 205 9.98 -12.92 1.88
N THR A 206 8.92 -13.74 1.91
CA THR A 206 8.33 -14.37 0.70
C THR A 206 8.04 -13.36 -0.41
N VAL A 207 7.38 -12.24 -0.08
CA VAL A 207 7.05 -11.20 -1.07
C VAL A 207 8.32 -10.55 -1.64
N ALA A 208 9.31 -10.24 -0.79
CA ALA A 208 10.57 -9.64 -1.24
C ALA A 208 11.36 -10.61 -2.15
N GLN A 209 11.34 -11.91 -1.86
CA GLN A 209 11.95 -12.94 -2.71
C GLN A 209 11.23 -13.06 -4.07
N MET A 210 9.91 -13.01 -4.11
CA MET A 210 9.12 -13.00 -5.35
C MET A 210 9.46 -11.78 -6.21
N ILE A 211 9.53 -10.60 -5.58
CA ILE A 211 9.96 -9.35 -6.25
C ILE A 211 11.38 -9.50 -6.80
N ALA A 212 12.31 -10.09 -6.04
CA ALA A 212 13.69 -10.27 -6.49
C ALA A 212 13.82 -11.18 -7.71
N LYS A 213 13.12 -12.32 -7.73
CA LYS A 213 13.06 -13.19 -8.91
C LYS A 213 12.56 -12.44 -10.14
N GLN A 214 11.48 -11.67 -9.98
CA GLN A 214 10.94 -10.85 -11.06
C GLN A 214 11.92 -9.75 -11.49
N TRP A 215 12.60 -9.10 -10.56
CA TRP A 215 13.60 -8.07 -10.87
C TRP A 215 14.77 -8.65 -11.67
N PHE A 216 15.32 -9.81 -11.31
CA PHE A 216 16.39 -10.45 -12.10
C PHE A 216 15.91 -10.89 -13.48
N LYS A 217 14.64 -11.29 -13.63
CA LYS A 217 14.03 -11.54 -14.94
C LYS A 217 13.97 -10.26 -15.78
N GLU A 218 13.64 -9.12 -15.18
CA GLU A 218 13.61 -7.81 -15.85
C GLU A 218 15.02 -7.31 -16.21
N LEU A 219 16.00 -7.46 -15.30
CA LEU A 219 17.40 -7.12 -15.56
C LEU A 219 17.95 -7.82 -16.80
N LYS A 220 17.61 -9.09 -17.02
CA LYS A 220 18.00 -9.86 -18.22
C LYS A 220 17.46 -9.27 -19.53
N GLN A 221 16.42 -8.42 -19.48
CA GLN A 221 15.80 -7.78 -20.65
C GLN A 221 16.35 -6.38 -20.91
N ILE A 222 17.09 -5.80 -19.97
CA ILE A 222 17.71 -4.48 -20.12
C ILE A 222 18.90 -4.62 -21.08
N LYS A 223 18.84 -3.92 -22.21
CA LYS A 223 19.90 -3.93 -23.24
C LYS A 223 21.04 -2.96 -22.93
N GLN A 224 20.83 -2.01 -22.03
CA GLN A 224 21.83 -1.01 -21.65
C GLN A 224 22.86 -1.60 -20.67
N PRO A 225 24.07 -1.02 -20.59
CA PRO A 225 25.05 -1.40 -19.58
C PRO A 225 24.46 -1.27 -18.16
N LEU A 226 24.60 -2.33 -17.35
CA LEU A 226 24.06 -2.36 -15.98
C LEU A 226 24.71 -1.31 -15.07
N ASP A 227 25.95 -0.92 -15.34
CA ASP A 227 26.67 0.10 -14.56
C ASP A 227 25.90 1.43 -14.51
N ASN A 228 25.25 1.82 -15.60
CA ASN A 228 24.44 3.05 -15.63
C ASN A 228 23.25 2.96 -14.67
N LEU A 229 22.55 1.82 -14.66
CA LEU A 229 21.44 1.57 -13.75
C LEU A 229 21.91 1.52 -12.29
N GLN A 230 23.01 0.82 -12.03
CA GLN A 230 23.62 0.72 -10.71
C GLN A 230 24.04 2.10 -10.18
N ASN A 231 24.64 2.95 -11.03
CA ASN A 231 25.03 4.31 -10.68
C ASN A 231 23.81 5.18 -10.33
N ILE A 232 22.67 5.03 -11.02
CA ILE A 232 21.44 5.76 -10.65
C ILE A 232 20.93 5.26 -9.29
N LEU A 233 20.86 3.94 -9.10
CA LEU A 233 20.28 3.29 -7.93
C LEU A 233 21.18 3.30 -6.67
N GLN A 234 22.43 3.71 -6.79
CA GLN A 234 23.28 3.95 -5.62
C GLN A 234 22.72 5.11 -4.77
N ASP A 235 22.19 6.15 -5.43
CA ASP A 235 21.69 7.37 -4.80
C ASP A 235 20.16 7.45 -4.77
N HIS A 236 19.49 6.55 -5.49
CA HIS A 236 18.03 6.54 -5.64
C HIS A 236 17.42 5.17 -5.28
N THR A 237 16.13 5.19 -5.03
CA THR A 237 15.28 4.00 -4.91
C THR A 237 14.20 4.08 -5.98
N PHE A 238 14.14 3.08 -6.85
CA PHE A 238 13.01 2.91 -7.76
C PHE A 238 11.84 2.30 -7.00
N ILE A 239 10.66 2.88 -7.20
CA ILE A 239 9.42 2.45 -6.54
C ILE A 239 8.47 1.93 -7.63
N GLY A 240 7.94 0.73 -7.40
CA GLY A 240 6.98 0.07 -8.27
C GLY A 240 5.93 -0.73 -7.49
N GLU A 241 4.99 -1.30 -8.22
CA GLU A 241 4.06 -2.33 -7.73
C GLU A 241 4.38 -3.66 -8.40
N PHE A 242 4.50 -4.73 -7.61
CA PHE A 242 4.59 -6.10 -8.07
C PHE A 242 3.18 -6.65 -8.29
N CYS A 243 2.83 -6.88 -9.55
CA CYS A 243 1.49 -7.18 -10.02
C CYS A 243 1.41 -8.57 -10.66
N GLY A 244 0.20 -9.12 -10.74
CA GLY A 244 -0.11 -10.32 -11.54
C GLY A 244 0.23 -11.67 -10.90
N HIS A 245 0.86 -11.68 -9.73
CA HIS A 245 1.08 -12.92 -9.00
C HIS A 245 -0.23 -13.41 -8.37
N ALA A 246 -0.69 -14.61 -8.72
CA ALA A 246 -1.99 -15.15 -8.29
C ALA A 246 -2.17 -15.19 -6.76
N GLN A 247 -1.10 -15.48 -6.01
CA GLN A 247 -1.15 -15.53 -4.53
C GLN A 247 -1.09 -14.15 -3.86
N LEU A 248 -0.83 -13.09 -4.62
CA LEU A 248 -0.73 -11.71 -4.14
C LEU A 248 -1.69 -10.81 -4.92
N GLN A 249 -2.74 -11.40 -5.48
CA GLN A 249 -3.71 -10.67 -6.27
C GLN A 249 -4.67 -9.93 -5.34
N HIS A 250 -4.83 -8.64 -5.58
CA HIS A 250 -5.74 -7.79 -4.81
C HIS A 250 -7.14 -7.76 -5.45
N LEU A 251 -7.59 -6.61 -5.93
CA LEU A 251 -8.91 -6.40 -6.53
C LEU A 251 -8.85 -6.08 -8.02
N ILE A 252 -7.66 -6.12 -8.62
CA ILE A 252 -7.44 -5.92 -10.06
C ILE A 252 -6.74 -7.13 -10.67
N ARG A 253 -7.17 -7.56 -11.86
CA ARG A 253 -6.50 -8.60 -12.64
C ARG A 253 -5.41 -8.00 -13.50
N TYR A 254 -4.26 -8.65 -13.50
CA TYR A 254 -3.13 -8.37 -14.38
C TYR A 254 -2.82 -9.63 -15.14
N ASP A 255 -2.57 -9.49 -16.44
CA ASP A 255 -2.34 -10.63 -17.33
C ASP A 255 -0.98 -11.29 -17.10
N ASP A 256 0.01 -10.51 -16.65
CA ASP A 256 1.39 -10.95 -16.46
C ASP A 256 1.93 -10.58 -15.07
N VAL A 257 2.79 -11.45 -14.55
CA VAL A 257 3.64 -11.17 -13.39
C VAL A 257 4.74 -10.19 -13.80
N GLN A 258 4.73 -8.99 -13.20
CA GLN A 258 5.64 -7.90 -13.56
C GLN A 258 5.80 -6.87 -12.44
N ILE A 259 6.85 -6.05 -12.51
CA ILE A 259 6.99 -4.83 -11.69
C ILE A 259 6.59 -3.62 -12.54
N ARG A 260 5.62 -2.83 -12.08
CA ARG A 260 5.20 -1.59 -12.75
C ARG A 260 5.75 -0.40 -11.98
N PHE A 261 6.81 0.21 -12.50
CA PHE A 261 7.48 1.34 -11.87
C PHE A 261 6.69 2.64 -12.03
N PHE A 262 6.71 3.49 -10.99
CA PHE A 262 5.94 4.73 -10.98
C PHE A 262 6.64 5.92 -10.31
N SER A 263 7.75 5.72 -9.59
CA SER A 263 8.44 6.85 -8.93
C SER A 263 9.90 6.53 -8.61
N ILE A 264 10.73 7.58 -8.54
CA ILE A 264 12.13 7.50 -8.13
C ILE A 264 12.34 8.44 -6.93
N VAL A 265 12.89 7.90 -5.83
CA VAL A 265 13.13 8.66 -4.60
C VAL A 265 14.63 8.75 -4.34
N LYS A 266 15.16 9.95 -4.11
CA LYS A 266 16.56 10.15 -3.72
C LYS A 266 16.75 9.82 -2.23
N LYS A 267 17.73 8.96 -1.91
CA LYS A 267 17.95 8.42 -0.55
C LYS A 267 18.25 9.53 0.46
N ASN A 268 19.17 10.43 0.10
CA ASN A 268 19.64 11.53 0.95
C ASN A 268 18.94 12.86 0.62
N SER A 269 17.60 12.87 0.50
CA SER A 269 16.83 14.08 0.19
C SER A 269 15.52 14.13 0.99
N THR A 270 15.10 15.33 1.41
CA THR A 270 13.78 15.61 2.01
C THR A 270 12.68 15.74 0.94
N GLN A 271 13.05 15.84 -0.34
CA GLN A 271 12.10 15.90 -1.44
C GLN A 271 11.16 14.69 -1.46
N THR A 272 10.01 14.88 -2.08
CA THR A 272 8.97 13.85 -2.15
C THR A 272 9.41 12.70 -3.06
N CYS A 273 9.71 13.01 -4.31
CA CYS A 273 10.34 12.14 -5.31
C CYS A 273 10.85 13.00 -6.49
N LEU A 274 11.53 12.39 -7.46
CA LEU A 274 11.72 13.04 -8.77
C LEU A 274 10.36 13.27 -9.43
N SER A 275 10.30 14.21 -10.38
CA SER A 275 9.08 14.44 -11.14
C SER A 275 8.66 13.18 -11.92
N PRO A 276 7.35 12.99 -12.17
CA PRO A 276 6.87 11.89 -12.99
C PRO A 276 7.48 11.89 -14.39
N GLN A 277 7.64 13.06 -15.02
CA GLN A 277 8.26 13.19 -16.34
C GLN A 277 9.70 12.65 -16.35
N VAL A 278 10.54 13.08 -15.40
CA VAL A 278 11.92 12.61 -15.27
C VAL A 278 11.97 11.12 -14.95
N SER A 279 11.14 10.65 -14.03
CA SER A 279 11.07 9.23 -13.65
C SER A 279 10.69 8.35 -14.84
N GLN A 280 9.66 8.76 -15.59
CA GLN A 280 9.18 8.03 -16.75
C GLN A 280 10.23 7.95 -17.86
N GLN A 281 10.96 9.05 -18.12
CA GLN A 281 12.06 9.05 -19.09
C GLN A 281 13.16 8.04 -18.71
N ILE A 282 13.55 7.99 -17.43
CA ILE A 282 14.55 7.04 -16.93
C ILE A 282 14.06 5.59 -17.14
N PHE A 283 12.84 5.28 -16.74
CA PHE A 283 12.28 3.93 -16.89
C PHE A 283 12.14 3.52 -18.35
N GLN A 284 11.67 4.42 -19.22
CA GLN A 284 11.53 4.17 -20.65
C GLN A 284 12.88 3.90 -21.32
N ASN A 285 13.91 4.67 -20.97
CA ASN A 285 15.26 4.43 -21.47
C ASN A 285 15.72 3.01 -21.11
N LEU A 286 15.47 2.58 -19.87
CA LEU A 286 15.80 1.24 -19.38
C LEU A 286 14.87 0.13 -19.90
N ASN A 287 13.85 0.47 -20.70
CA ASN A 287 12.80 -0.45 -21.16
C ASN A 287 12.07 -1.17 -20.00
N LEU A 288 11.94 -0.50 -18.86
CA LEU A 288 11.19 -0.99 -17.72
C LEU A 288 9.70 -0.73 -17.89
N LYS A 289 8.86 -1.63 -17.38
CA LYS A 289 7.41 -1.46 -17.40
C LYS A 289 7.01 -0.36 -16.41
N THR A 290 6.14 0.54 -16.86
CA THR A 290 5.67 1.68 -16.05
C THR A 290 4.15 1.74 -15.98
N VAL A 291 3.66 2.46 -14.99
CA VAL A 291 2.29 2.97 -15.01
C VAL A 291 2.14 4.09 -16.03
N LYS A 292 0.92 4.29 -16.54
CA LYS A 292 0.62 5.38 -17.48
C LYS A 292 0.39 6.68 -16.71
N PHE A 293 0.88 7.77 -17.28
CA PHE A 293 0.67 9.13 -16.78
C PHE A 293 -0.07 9.96 -17.83
N ARG A 294 -0.89 10.89 -17.36
CA ARG A 294 -1.35 12.05 -18.14
C ARG A 294 -1.11 13.33 -17.35
N GLU A 295 -0.83 14.42 -18.05
CA GLU A 295 -0.59 15.72 -17.45
C GLU A 295 -1.82 16.62 -17.55
N ILE A 296 -2.07 17.39 -16.49
CA ILE A 296 -3.04 18.49 -16.47
C ILE A 296 -2.33 19.71 -15.91
N ILE A 297 -2.60 20.85 -16.53
CA ILE A 297 -2.07 22.14 -16.08
C ILE A 297 -3.19 22.93 -15.41
N ALA A 298 -2.88 23.49 -14.25
CA ALA A 298 -3.76 24.39 -13.50
C ALA A 298 -3.11 25.77 -13.32
N ASN A 299 -3.82 26.83 -13.67
CA ASN A 299 -3.32 28.21 -13.63
C ASN A 299 -3.96 28.99 -12.48
N GLY A 300 -3.23 29.13 -11.37
CA GLY A 300 -3.72 29.79 -10.17
C GLY A 300 -4.76 28.97 -9.39
N ILE A 301 -5.15 29.49 -8.22
CA ILE A 301 -5.91 28.73 -7.21
C ILE A 301 -7.32 28.31 -7.66
N GLN A 302 -8.03 29.14 -8.43
CA GLN A 302 -9.40 28.84 -8.85
C GLN A 302 -9.43 27.69 -9.87
N ASP A 303 -8.55 27.75 -10.88
CA ASP A 303 -8.40 26.67 -11.85
C ASP A 303 -7.91 25.39 -11.18
N PHE A 304 -6.94 25.48 -10.26
CA PHE A 304 -6.46 24.33 -9.48
C PHE A 304 -7.58 23.59 -8.74
N LYS A 305 -8.42 24.31 -7.99
CA LYS A 305 -9.56 23.70 -7.29
C LYS A 305 -10.58 23.11 -8.25
N MET A 306 -10.86 23.79 -9.37
CA MET A 306 -11.76 23.29 -10.41
C MET A 306 -11.25 21.98 -11.02
N LYS A 307 -9.96 21.91 -11.39
CA LYS A 307 -9.33 20.70 -11.94
C LYS A 307 -9.37 19.54 -10.96
N LEU A 308 -9.13 19.79 -9.66
CA LEU A 308 -9.25 18.76 -8.64
C LEU A 308 -10.68 18.18 -8.55
N LEU A 309 -11.71 19.04 -8.58
CA LEU A 309 -13.11 18.60 -8.57
C LEU A 309 -13.48 17.82 -9.84
N GLN A 310 -12.99 18.25 -11.00
CA GLN A 310 -13.16 17.52 -12.27
C GLN A 310 -12.54 16.12 -12.17
N LEU A 311 -11.30 16.02 -11.67
CA LEU A 311 -10.61 14.75 -11.44
C LEU A 311 -11.36 13.84 -10.47
N GLN A 312 -11.91 14.39 -9.38
CA GLN A 312 -12.74 13.63 -8.44
C GLN A 312 -13.89 12.96 -9.16
N ASN A 313 -14.64 13.74 -9.94
CA ASN A 313 -15.86 13.31 -10.58
C ASN A 313 -15.57 12.27 -11.67
N GLU A 314 -14.52 12.53 -12.45
CA GLU A 314 -14.01 11.61 -13.46
C GLU A 314 -13.62 10.28 -12.83
N ILE A 315 -12.67 10.27 -11.88
CA ILE A 315 -12.10 9.03 -11.33
C ILE A 315 -13.10 8.28 -10.45
N SER A 316 -13.91 8.96 -9.65
CA SER A 316 -14.82 8.29 -8.70
C SER A 316 -15.90 7.48 -9.40
N LYS A 317 -16.38 7.95 -10.57
CA LYS A 317 -17.48 7.34 -11.33
C LYS A 317 -17.05 6.21 -12.27
N GLN A 318 -15.75 6.11 -12.56
CA GLN A 318 -15.22 5.06 -13.43
C GLN A 318 -15.28 3.70 -12.75
N ASN A 319 -15.45 2.66 -13.56
CA ASN A 319 -15.51 1.28 -13.06
C ASN A 319 -14.10 0.70 -12.84
N LEU A 320 -14.03 -0.44 -12.16
CA LEU A 320 -12.79 -1.18 -11.86
C LEU A 320 -12.06 -1.64 -13.12
N GLN A 321 -12.78 -1.95 -14.20
CA GLN A 321 -12.17 -2.42 -15.45
C GLN A 321 -11.43 -1.29 -16.18
N GLU A 322 -11.98 -0.08 -16.16
CA GLU A 322 -11.43 1.09 -16.84
C GLU A 322 -10.32 1.78 -16.03
N MET A 323 -10.54 1.97 -14.73
CA MET A 323 -9.69 2.83 -13.89
C MET A 323 -8.97 2.05 -12.77
N GLY A 324 -9.25 0.77 -12.63
CA GLY A 324 -8.68 -0.04 -11.57
C GLY A 324 -9.02 0.48 -10.17
N GLU A 325 -8.03 0.51 -9.28
CA GLU A 325 -8.22 1.08 -7.93
C GLU A 325 -8.53 2.58 -7.96
N GLY A 326 -8.00 3.30 -8.96
CA GLY A 326 -8.07 4.76 -9.06
C GLY A 326 -6.78 5.36 -9.58
N SER A 327 -6.43 6.54 -9.06
CA SER A 327 -5.26 7.28 -9.51
C SER A 327 -4.42 7.83 -8.36
N VAL A 328 -3.12 7.96 -8.60
CA VAL A 328 -2.21 8.77 -7.78
C VAL A 328 -1.99 10.09 -8.50
N LEU A 329 -2.17 11.19 -7.77
CA LEU A 329 -1.94 12.55 -8.25
C LEU A 329 -0.58 13.03 -7.75
N TYR A 330 0.25 13.53 -8.66
CA TYR A 330 1.51 14.19 -8.33
C TYR A 330 1.38 15.68 -8.64
N PHE A 331 1.58 16.51 -7.62
CA PHE A 331 1.55 17.95 -7.76
C PHE A 331 2.96 18.46 -7.93
N CYS A 332 3.24 19.08 -9.08
CA CYS A 332 4.56 19.59 -9.41
C CYS A 332 4.51 21.09 -9.69
N ASN A 333 5.55 21.81 -9.28
CA ASN A 333 5.74 23.19 -9.68
C ASN A 333 6.12 23.23 -11.16
N SER A 334 5.37 23.97 -11.98
CA SER A 334 5.64 24.06 -13.43
C SER A 334 6.97 24.71 -13.78
N GLU A 335 7.49 25.62 -12.93
CA GLU A 335 8.69 26.41 -13.20
C GLU A 335 9.98 25.58 -13.13
N ASN A 336 10.04 24.60 -12.21
CA ASN A 336 11.25 23.81 -11.93
C ASN A 336 11.00 22.29 -11.91
N ASP A 337 9.77 21.86 -12.22
CA ASP A 337 9.31 20.47 -12.21
C ASP A 337 9.49 19.74 -10.87
N GLU A 338 9.62 20.47 -9.75
CA GLU A 338 9.72 19.87 -8.41
C GLU A 338 8.40 19.19 -8.03
N CYS A 339 8.45 17.91 -7.66
CA CYS A 339 7.29 17.22 -7.07
C CYS A 339 7.08 17.65 -5.60
N LEU A 340 6.03 18.44 -5.40
CA LEU A 340 5.70 19.08 -4.12
C LEU A 340 5.08 18.07 -3.15
N SER A 341 4.10 17.32 -3.62
CA SER A 341 3.28 16.40 -2.83
C SER A 341 2.55 15.38 -3.70
N LEU A 342 1.99 14.36 -3.07
CA LEU A 342 1.15 13.34 -3.70
C LEU A 342 -0.20 13.26 -3.00
N ALA A 343 -1.23 12.86 -3.74
CA ALA A 343 -2.51 12.42 -3.20
C ALA A 343 -3.00 11.18 -3.96
N LYS A 344 -4.03 10.52 -3.45
CA LYS A 344 -4.71 9.44 -4.16
C LYS A 344 -6.21 9.68 -4.24
N LEU A 345 -6.77 9.26 -5.36
CA LEU A 345 -8.20 9.17 -5.62
C LEU A 345 -8.52 7.72 -5.93
N LYS A 346 -9.63 7.22 -5.40
CA LYS A 346 -10.07 5.84 -5.63
C LYS A 346 -11.43 5.84 -6.28
N THR A 347 -11.66 4.87 -7.17
CA THR A 347 -13.00 4.62 -7.71
C THR A 347 -13.96 4.25 -6.58
N ILE A 348 -15.23 4.61 -6.70
CA ILE A 348 -16.23 4.23 -5.71
C ILE A 348 -16.44 2.72 -5.73
N GLU A 349 -16.44 2.12 -6.91
CA GLU A 349 -16.55 0.67 -7.07
C GLU A 349 -15.45 -0.06 -6.31
N TYR A 350 -14.17 0.33 -6.46
CA TYR A 350 -13.07 -0.29 -5.69
C TYR A 350 -13.33 -0.21 -4.18
N ARG A 351 -13.73 0.97 -3.68
CA ARG A 351 -13.98 1.17 -2.24
C ARG A 351 -15.11 0.28 -1.74
N ILE A 352 -16.17 0.08 -2.53
CA ILE A 352 -17.29 -0.79 -2.22
C ILE A 352 -16.84 -2.25 -2.19
N ILE A 353 -16.19 -2.72 -3.26
CA ILE A 353 -15.71 -4.10 -3.37
C ILE A 353 -14.73 -4.43 -2.24
N ARG A 354 -13.80 -3.52 -1.91
CA ARG A 354 -12.91 -3.66 -0.74
C ARG A 354 -13.72 -3.79 0.55
N LYS A 355 -14.75 -2.97 0.76
CA LYS A 355 -15.62 -3.07 1.96
C LYS A 355 -16.34 -4.41 2.04
N ILE A 356 -16.85 -4.93 0.92
CA ILE A 356 -17.48 -6.25 0.87
C ILE A 356 -16.48 -7.32 1.32
N ARG A 357 -15.28 -7.34 0.74
CA ARG A 357 -14.20 -8.27 1.12
C ARG A 357 -13.88 -8.20 2.62
N GLU A 358 -13.76 -7.00 3.18
CA GLU A 358 -13.51 -6.83 4.62
C GLU A 358 -14.69 -7.28 5.48
N LYS A 359 -15.95 -7.10 5.05
CA LYS A 359 -17.10 -7.64 5.80
C LYS A 359 -17.10 -9.16 5.79
N MET A 360 -16.77 -9.79 4.66
CA MET A 360 -16.62 -11.24 4.58
C MET A 360 -15.49 -11.75 5.48
N LYS A 361 -14.31 -11.11 5.44
CA LYS A 361 -13.19 -11.43 6.33
C LYS A 361 -13.63 -11.38 7.79
N ASN A 362 -14.27 -10.29 8.21
CA ASN A 362 -14.73 -10.16 9.60
C ASN A 362 -15.82 -11.18 9.96
N LEU A 363 -16.70 -11.55 9.02
CA LEU A 363 -17.71 -12.57 9.24
C LEU A 363 -17.05 -13.92 9.56
N VAL A 364 -16.06 -14.30 8.75
CA VAL A 364 -15.36 -15.59 8.86
C VAL A 364 -14.42 -15.67 10.05
N TYR A 365 -13.60 -14.64 10.29
CA TYR A 365 -12.58 -14.70 11.34
C TYR A 365 -13.07 -14.22 12.71
N LYS A 366 -14.18 -13.49 12.79
CA LYS A 366 -14.71 -12.93 14.05
C LYS A 366 -16.11 -13.41 14.39
N ASN A 367 -16.62 -14.43 13.69
CA ASN A 367 -17.96 -14.99 13.85
C ASN A 367 -19.04 -13.89 13.89
N GLY A 368 -18.98 -12.99 12.91
CA GLY A 368 -19.90 -11.84 12.83
C GLY A 368 -21.35 -12.26 12.55
N ASN A 369 -22.31 -11.34 12.77
CA ASN A 369 -23.67 -11.51 12.30
C ASN A 369 -23.84 -10.95 10.87
N ILE A 370 -24.53 -11.68 9.98
CA ILE A 370 -24.77 -11.23 8.58
C ILE A 370 -25.50 -9.90 8.55
N GLN A 371 -26.62 -9.80 9.26
CA GLN A 371 -27.51 -8.63 9.20
C GLN A 371 -26.80 -7.38 9.71
N ASP A 372 -26.03 -7.52 10.80
CA ASP A 372 -25.21 -6.42 11.31
C ASP A 372 -24.08 -6.04 10.36
N SER A 373 -23.49 -7.01 9.66
CA SER A 373 -22.41 -6.75 8.69
C SER A 373 -22.94 -6.05 7.44
N LEU A 374 -24.08 -6.49 6.92
CA LEU A 374 -24.77 -5.87 5.79
C LEU A 374 -25.25 -4.45 6.14
N LYS A 375 -25.88 -4.27 7.30
CA LYS A 375 -26.31 -2.95 7.79
C LYS A 375 -25.14 -1.99 7.91
N ARG A 376 -24.02 -2.43 8.49
CA ARG A 376 -22.79 -1.62 8.57
C ARG A 376 -22.21 -1.31 7.19
N PHE A 377 -22.22 -2.26 6.27
CA PHE A 377 -21.78 -2.05 4.90
C PHE A 377 -22.59 -0.95 4.21
N ILE A 378 -23.93 -1.01 4.27
CA ILE A 378 -24.83 0.00 3.68
C ILE A 378 -24.53 1.38 4.28
N GLN A 379 -24.51 1.49 5.61
CA GLN A 379 -24.23 2.75 6.31
C GLN A 379 -22.87 3.35 5.95
N GLU A 380 -21.86 2.52 5.74
CA GLU A 380 -20.52 2.97 5.34
C GLU A 380 -20.45 3.40 3.88
N CYS A 381 -21.22 2.77 2.98
CA CYS A 381 -21.26 3.14 1.57
C CYS A 381 -22.11 4.39 1.32
N GLU A 382 -23.13 4.67 2.14
CA GLU A 382 -23.90 5.91 2.11
C GLU A 382 -23.05 7.17 2.34
N GLN A 383 -21.83 7.01 2.85
CA GLN A 383 -20.86 8.11 3.01
C GLN A 383 -20.06 8.38 1.73
N PHE A 384 -20.13 7.51 0.72
CA PHE A 384 -19.42 7.73 -0.52
C PHE A 384 -20.18 8.73 -1.39
N PRO A 385 -19.46 9.68 -2.03
CA PRO A 385 -20.08 10.52 -3.04
C PRO A 385 -20.70 9.62 -4.12
N TYR A 386 -21.81 10.02 -4.72
CA TYR A 386 -22.49 9.29 -5.80
C TYR A 386 -23.06 7.90 -5.46
N PHE A 387 -22.95 7.38 -4.23
CA PHE A 387 -23.57 6.10 -3.89
C PHE A 387 -25.11 6.13 -3.96
N SER A 388 -25.69 7.32 -3.81
CA SER A 388 -27.12 7.59 -3.97
C SER A 388 -27.48 8.14 -5.35
N ASP A 389 -26.51 8.25 -6.27
CA ASP A 389 -26.76 8.65 -7.65
C ASP A 389 -27.64 7.57 -8.32
N PRO A 390 -28.78 7.92 -8.96
CA PRO A 390 -29.64 6.94 -9.63
C PRO A 390 -28.92 6.14 -10.73
N GLU A 391 -27.88 6.71 -11.34
CA GLU A 391 -27.05 6.01 -12.34
C GLU A 391 -26.13 4.98 -11.68
N PHE A 392 -25.86 5.12 -10.39
CA PHE A 392 -25.03 4.19 -9.63
C PHE A 392 -25.83 2.93 -9.28
N GLN A 393 -25.25 1.76 -9.56
CA GLN A 393 -25.90 0.45 -9.35
C GLN A 393 -25.93 0.03 -7.87
N LYS A 394 -26.47 0.87 -6.98
CA LYS A 394 -26.54 0.65 -5.53
C LYS A 394 -27.18 -0.69 -5.17
N ALA A 395 -28.33 -0.99 -5.79
CA ALA A 395 -29.08 -2.23 -5.52
C ALA A 395 -28.23 -3.47 -5.81
N TYR A 396 -27.51 -3.47 -6.93
CA TYR A 396 -26.61 -4.55 -7.32
C TYR A 396 -25.51 -4.81 -6.27
N TYR A 397 -24.80 -3.78 -5.79
CA TYR A 397 -23.74 -3.98 -4.79
C TYR A 397 -24.27 -4.44 -3.42
N ILE A 398 -25.47 -4.00 -3.03
CA ILE A 398 -26.13 -4.46 -1.80
C ILE A 398 -26.49 -5.94 -1.93
N GLU A 399 -27.07 -6.33 -3.06
CA GLU A 399 -27.40 -7.72 -3.35
C GLU A 399 -26.15 -8.60 -3.40
N LEU A 400 -25.09 -8.15 -4.09
CA LEU A 400 -23.80 -8.82 -4.16
C LEU A 400 -23.21 -9.05 -2.76
N CYS A 401 -23.18 -8.01 -1.92
CA CYS A 401 -22.71 -8.11 -0.54
C CYS A 401 -23.55 -9.12 0.26
N ASN A 402 -24.88 -9.09 0.13
CA ASN A 402 -25.77 -10.03 0.80
C ASN A 402 -25.54 -11.48 0.33
N LYS A 403 -25.40 -11.72 -0.99
CA LYS A 403 -25.06 -13.04 -1.55
C LYS A 403 -23.73 -13.55 -0.98
N LEU A 404 -22.70 -12.70 -0.96
CA LEU A 404 -21.37 -13.02 -0.43
C LEU A 404 -21.34 -13.28 1.09
N LEU A 405 -22.07 -12.50 1.88
CA LEU A 405 -22.18 -12.73 3.33
C LEU A 405 -22.98 -13.99 3.65
N LYS A 406 -24.06 -14.27 2.90
CA LYS A 406 -24.80 -15.52 3.00
C LYS A 406 -23.91 -16.70 2.63
N PHE A 407 -23.14 -16.61 1.55
CA PHE A 407 -22.12 -17.61 1.22
C PHE A 407 -21.19 -17.83 2.43
N GLY A 408 -20.56 -16.78 2.98
CA GLY A 408 -19.68 -16.92 4.14
C GLY A 408 -20.32 -17.56 5.38
N ASN A 409 -21.63 -17.37 5.61
CA ASN A 409 -22.33 -17.86 6.81
C ASN A 409 -23.01 -19.23 6.64
N SER A 410 -23.71 -19.47 5.54
CA SER A 410 -24.36 -20.75 5.23
C SER A 410 -23.34 -21.88 5.22
N ASN A 411 -22.14 -21.58 4.75
CA ASN A 411 -21.01 -22.51 4.70
C ASN A 411 -20.39 -22.71 6.07
N TYR A 412 -20.29 -21.65 6.89
CA TYR A 412 -19.81 -21.81 8.25
C TYR A 412 -20.62 -22.86 8.98
N LEU A 413 -21.97 -22.83 8.88
CA LEU A 413 -22.86 -23.74 9.61
C LEU A 413 -23.05 -25.12 8.96
N ILE A 414 -23.19 -25.22 7.63
CA ILE A 414 -23.44 -26.51 6.94
C ILE A 414 -22.15 -27.33 6.83
N ILE A 415 -21.01 -26.70 6.57
CA ILE A 415 -19.70 -27.39 6.58
C ILE A 415 -19.30 -27.71 8.03
N PHE A 416 -19.64 -26.87 9.02
CA PHE A 416 -19.46 -27.23 10.44
C PHE A 416 -20.23 -28.48 10.83
N SER A 417 -21.45 -28.67 10.32
CA SER A 417 -22.29 -29.77 10.78
C SER A 417 -22.00 -31.08 10.06
N SER A 418 -21.65 -31.05 8.77
CA SER A 418 -21.45 -32.24 7.95
C SER A 418 -19.99 -32.62 7.70
N LEU A 419 -19.13 -31.66 7.32
CA LEU A 419 -17.73 -31.93 6.92
C LEU A 419 -16.78 -31.93 8.13
N MET A 420 -17.05 -31.13 9.16
CA MET A 420 -16.22 -31.05 10.37
C MET A 420 -16.41 -32.22 11.34
N GLN A 421 -17.51 -32.99 11.22
CA GLN A 421 -17.60 -34.30 11.89
C GLN A 421 -16.51 -35.27 11.40
N GLU A 422 -16.06 -35.11 10.15
CA GLU A 422 -14.98 -35.92 9.57
C GLU A 422 -13.61 -35.22 9.62
N LEU A 423 -13.55 -33.88 9.54
CA LEU A 423 -12.28 -33.16 9.36
C LEU A 423 -11.68 -32.45 10.58
N LYS A 424 -12.37 -32.38 11.74
CA LYS A 424 -11.86 -31.92 13.07
C LYS A 424 -10.94 -30.68 13.17
N GLU A 425 -10.71 -29.90 12.12
CA GLU A 425 -9.70 -28.86 12.12
C GLU A 425 -10.22 -27.56 11.50
N GLU A 426 -10.55 -26.60 12.37
CA GLU A 426 -10.79 -25.18 12.07
C GLU A 426 -9.75 -24.58 11.09
N LYS A 427 -8.53 -25.15 11.09
CA LYS A 427 -7.43 -24.83 10.19
C LYS A 427 -7.78 -24.98 8.71
N ILE A 428 -8.51 -26.02 8.30
CA ILE A 428 -8.82 -26.25 6.88
C ILE A 428 -9.75 -25.16 6.35
N TYR A 429 -10.77 -24.78 7.12
CA TYR A 429 -11.70 -23.71 6.74
C TYR A 429 -10.98 -22.36 6.61
N LYS A 430 -10.14 -22.01 7.60
CA LYS A 430 -9.31 -20.79 7.52
C LYS A 430 -8.39 -20.79 6.30
N LYS A 431 -7.83 -21.94 5.92
CA LYS A 431 -7.02 -22.10 4.70
C LYS A 431 -7.82 -21.90 3.42
N VAL A 432 -9.00 -22.50 3.29
CA VAL A 432 -9.87 -22.31 2.11
C VAL A 432 -10.28 -20.85 2.01
N PHE A 433 -10.64 -20.21 3.13
CA PHE A 433 -10.97 -18.79 3.12
C PHE A 433 -9.76 -17.91 2.81
N PHE A 434 -8.56 -18.27 3.26
CA PHE A 434 -7.32 -17.60 2.88
C PHE A 434 -7.11 -17.67 1.36
N GLN A 435 -7.36 -18.82 0.72
CA GLN A 435 -7.31 -18.95 -0.75
C GLN A 435 -8.37 -18.09 -1.43
N ILE A 436 -9.61 -18.08 -0.92
CA ILE A 436 -10.67 -17.19 -1.40
C ILE A 436 -10.26 -15.71 -1.27
N LYS A 437 -9.53 -15.34 -0.21
CA LYS A 437 -9.02 -13.98 -0.02
C LYS A 437 -7.99 -13.63 -1.10
N GLN A 438 -7.09 -14.56 -1.45
CA GLN A 438 -6.08 -14.35 -2.50
C GLN A 438 -6.68 -14.35 -3.91
N SER A 439 -7.75 -15.11 -4.11
CA SER A 439 -8.45 -15.24 -5.40
C SER A 439 -9.87 -14.63 -5.33
N PHE A 440 -10.00 -13.49 -4.65
CA PHE A 440 -11.30 -12.87 -4.39
C PHE A 440 -12.05 -12.50 -5.68
N LEU A 441 -11.32 -12.17 -6.75
CA LEU A 441 -11.90 -11.87 -8.06
C LEU A 441 -12.51 -13.12 -8.71
N ASP A 442 -11.91 -14.29 -8.52
CA ASP A 442 -12.44 -15.55 -9.03
C ASP A 442 -13.75 -15.88 -8.32
N LEU A 443 -13.80 -15.66 -7.00
CA LEU A 443 -15.04 -15.80 -6.24
C LEU A 443 -16.13 -14.84 -6.77
N LEU A 444 -15.77 -13.58 -7.02
CA LEU A 444 -16.72 -12.60 -7.55
C LEU A 444 -17.28 -13.03 -8.90
N ASP A 445 -16.44 -13.53 -9.81
CA ASP A 445 -16.89 -13.99 -11.12
C ASP A 445 -17.79 -15.21 -11.04
N LEU A 446 -17.45 -16.17 -10.19
CA LEU A 446 -18.28 -17.35 -9.98
C LEU A 446 -19.65 -17.00 -9.41
N ILE A 447 -19.71 -16.02 -8.50
CA ILE A 447 -20.98 -15.54 -7.94
C ILE A 447 -21.78 -14.73 -8.97
N LYS A 448 -21.13 -13.92 -9.81
CA LYS A 448 -21.80 -13.22 -10.91
C LYS A 448 -22.39 -14.17 -11.95
N GLN A 449 -21.81 -15.37 -12.10
CA GLN A 449 -22.31 -16.43 -12.97
C GLN A 449 -23.37 -17.32 -12.30
N ASP A 450 -23.85 -16.95 -11.10
CA ASP A 450 -24.78 -17.72 -10.27
C ASP A 450 -24.36 -19.21 -10.14
N LYS A 451 -23.05 -19.48 -10.07
CA LYS A 451 -22.54 -20.85 -9.92
C LYS A 451 -23.01 -21.45 -8.59
N PRO A 452 -23.43 -22.74 -8.57
CA PRO A 452 -23.83 -23.41 -7.34
C PRO A 452 -22.70 -23.41 -6.32
N PHE A 453 -23.07 -23.42 -5.04
CA PHE A 453 -22.13 -23.36 -3.94
C PHE A 453 -21.02 -24.45 -4.02
N ASP A 454 -21.42 -25.71 -4.21
CA ASP A 454 -20.51 -26.84 -4.24
C ASP A 454 -19.47 -26.71 -5.37
N PHE A 455 -19.84 -26.08 -6.48
CA PHE A 455 -18.93 -25.78 -7.57
C PHE A 455 -17.85 -24.78 -7.13
N ILE A 456 -18.25 -23.68 -6.48
CA ILE A 456 -17.33 -22.66 -5.99
C ILE A 456 -16.38 -23.26 -4.95
N LEU A 457 -16.90 -24.05 -4.02
CA LEU A 457 -16.08 -24.71 -3.00
C LEU A 457 -15.07 -25.67 -3.63
N ASN A 458 -15.51 -26.54 -4.53
CA ASN A 458 -14.63 -27.48 -5.23
C ASN A 458 -13.58 -26.76 -6.08
N HIS A 459 -13.91 -25.63 -6.70
CA HIS A 459 -12.97 -24.80 -7.44
C HIS A 459 -11.79 -24.38 -6.54
N PHE A 460 -12.06 -23.80 -5.36
CA PHE A 460 -11.00 -23.36 -4.45
C PHE A 460 -10.25 -24.50 -3.76
N ILE A 461 -10.92 -25.63 -3.49
CA ILE A 461 -10.24 -26.83 -2.97
C ILE A 461 -9.26 -27.38 -4.02
N THR A 462 -9.65 -27.44 -5.29
CA THR A 462 -8.82 -27.94 -6.39
C THR A 462 -7.64 -27.00 -6.65
N MET A 463 -7.85 -25.67 -6.62
CA MET A 463 -6.76 -24.69 -6.73
C MET A 463 -5.67 -24.93 -5.66
N LYS A 464 -6.06 -25.24 -4.42
CA LYS A 464 -5.11 -25.54 -3.33
C LYS A 464 -4.23 -26.75 -3.65
N GLN A 465 -4.82 -27.83 -4.19
CA GLN A 465 -4.07 -29.05 -4.49
C GLN A 465 -2.96 -28.78 -5.50
N ASN A 466 -3.22 -27.94 -6.50
CA ASN A 466 -2.22 -27.55 -7.49
C ASN A 466 -1.13 -26.65 -6.89
N VAL A 467 -1.49 -25.69 -6.03
CA VAL A 467 -0.53 -24.76 -5.42
C VAL A 467 0.41 -25.45 -4.42
N LEU A 468 -0.07 -26.44 -3.65
CA LEU A 468 0.76 -27.20 -2.72
C LEU A 468 1.78 -28.10 -3.41
N MET A 469 1.58 -28.44 -4.68
CA MET A 469 2.56 -29.19 -5.46
C MET A 469 3.70 -28.29 -5.98
N ASP A 470 3.44 -26.99 -6.19
CA ASP A 470 4.42 -26.04 -6.71
C ASP A 470 5.27 -25.36 -5.62
N VAL A 471 4.77 -25.30 -4.39
CA VAL A 471 5.44 -24.60 -3.28
C VAL A 471 5.64 -25.60 -2.14
N GLY A 472 6.87 -26.10 -2.02
CA GLY A 472 7.28 -26.96 -0.89
C GLY A 472 6.81 -26.37 0.45
N GLN A 473 6.41 -27.27 1.35
CA GLN A 473 5.74 -27.02 2.63
C GLN A 473 6.17 -25.70 3.31
N LEU A 474 5.37 -24.64 3.14
CA LEU A 474 5.49 -23.43 3.94
C LEU A 474 4.86 -23.73 5.31
N GLU A 475 5.69 -23.88 6.34
CA GLU A 475 5.24 -24.01 7.73
C GLU A 475 4.60 -22.70 8.23
N GLU A 476 3.53 -22.84 9.01
CA GLU A 476 2.67 -21.76 9.48
C GLU A 476 3.27 -21.04 10.70
N ASN A 477 3.42 -19.71 10.62
CA ASN A 477 3.52 -18.85 11.80
C ASN A 477 2.32 -17.90 11.81
N ASP A 478 1.38 -18.15 12.72
CA ASP A 478 0.12 -17.40 12.89
C ASP A 478 0.32 -15.98 13.46
N ASP A 479 1.55 -15.58 13.81
CA ASP A 479 1.82 -14.29 14.48
C ASP A 479 1.96 -13.09 13.53
N ASP A 480 2.05 -13.31 12.20
CA ASP A 480 2.23 -12.26 11.20
C ASP A 480 0.92 -11.77 10.54
N GLU A 481 -0.25 -12.02 11.17
CA GLU A 481 -1.53 -11.41 10.75
C GLU A 481 -1.49 -9.85 10.73
N GLY A 482 -0.47 -9.24 11.35
CA GLY A 482 -0.25 -7.80 11.29
C GLY A 482 0.32 -7.28 9.96
N ASP A 483 0.97 -8.11 9.14
CA ASP A 483 1.88 -7.62 8.09
C ASP A 483 1.44 -7.87 6.64
N LEU A 484 0.38 -8.65 6.41
CA LEU A 484 -0.19 -8.92 5.07
C LEU A 484 -1.44 -8.06 4.74
N GLU A 485 -1.40 -6.76 5.06
CA GLU A 485 -2.40 -5.72 4.68
C GLU A 485 -1.84 -4.50 3.94
#